data_AF-A0A2N7MZ08-F1
#
_entry.id   AF-A0A2N7MZ08-F1
#
_cell.length_a   1.000
_cell.length_b   1.000
_cell.length_c   1.000
_cell.angle_alpha   90.00
_cell.angle_beta   90.00
_cell.angle_gamma   90.00
#
_symmetry.space_group_name_H-M   'P 1'
#
loop_
_entity.id
_entity.type
_entity.pdbx_description
1 polymer ?
#
loop_
_entity_poly.entity_id
_entity_poly.type
_entity_poly.pdbx_seq_one_letter_code
_entity_poly.pdbx_strand_id
1 'polypeptide(L)'
;MGQFGVAVGKSKTVLVIWVGLAWSGVTAASELINFNEQDKLNNIKSAYQQEYSALNIDENIAHYNKLNAEIESTKIKLVNNVEMIKSDSNRLTDKLVDGVYDESLMLTLRNMSSKVNSMKKEIETAGKLLAETKQQLSQDQREASQIERKKNDALLALYEKIKARHLDDSKRVINDTYQGQLQCNVSESLSTCVNRNLPSIKNAFVLSKGGLSRIQLTRFRVVDANQRLNGDLSFTADASYKHAYSANTEVELRQALNLDRVRFVFRSNSESTVFYINDQEVGSGGRVDVTGNYVGVYSVRAVNSNQTQSLKLNLKNGGDYFFPFSNKANATDLHSTRSVMEEASKVDDEATRDKHSGKFSESLLPPNAVAGMEPAVKQDVKRYTNKVLYKDDAFTYLLPQFKGNQKSHDIFLNREQATQYCERLSSRLPSTTAYQYLEKYANLSSGDYWTNKGSVYSSDKHKELDKAFDTNKFICMVSMS
;
A
#
# COMPACT_ATOMS: atom_id res chain seq x y z
N MET A 1 -7.80 -17.81 47.73
CA MET A 1 -7.13 -18.35 46.51
C MET A 1 -8.19 -18.74 45.50
N GLY A 2 -7.83 -18.86 44.21
CA GLY A 2 -8.75 -19.29 43.14
C GLY A 2 -9.23 -18.17 42.22
N GLN A 3 -8.35 -17.67 41.35
CA GLN A 3 -8.76 -16.81 40.22
C GLN A 3 -9.29 -17.68 39.07
N PHE A 4 -10.50 -17.39 38.58
CA PHE A 4 -10.99 -17.91 37.29
C PHE A 4 -10.84 -16.83 36.22
N GLY A 5 -9.73 -16.87 35.48
CA GLY A 5 -9.50 -15.99 34.34
C GLY A 5 -10.22 -16.50 33.09
N VAL A 6 -11.26 -15.79 32.64
CA VAL A 6 -11.95 -16.10 31.38
C VAL A 6 -11.14 -15.55 30.20
N ALA A 7 -10.52 -16.43 29.42
CA ALA A 7 -9.72 -16.05 28.26
C ALA A 7 -10.62 -15.63 27.08
N VAL A 8 -10.71 -14.31 26.83
CA VAL A 8 -11.38 -13.77 25.63
C VAL A 8 -10.48 -14.00 24.41
N GLY A 9 -10.88 -14.94 23.54
CA GLY A 9 -10.16 -15.27 22.31
C GLY A 9 -10.07 -14.08 21.35
N LYS A 10 -8.88 -13.81 20.81
CA LYS A 10 -8.64 -12.69 19.90
C LYS A 10 -9.39 -12.87 18.58
N SER A 11 -9.99 -11.78 18.09
CA SER A 11 -10.69 -11.73 16.80
C SER A 11 -9.76 -12.09 15.64
N LYS A 12 -10.30 -12.79 14.63
CA LYS A 12 -9.57 -13.13 13.40
C LYS A 12 -9.50 -11.92 12.48
N THR A 13 -8.29 -11.57 12.05
CA THR A 13 -8.02 -10.49 11.10
C THR A 13 -8.75 -10.73 9.77
N VAL A 14 -9.44 -9.71 9.26
CA VAL A 14 -10.02 -9.71 7.92
C VAL A 14 -9.02 -9.03 6.98
N LEU A 15 -8.66 -9.70 5.88
CA LEU A 15 -7.82 -9.14 4.82
C LEU A 15 -8.68 -8.23 3.93
N VAL A 16 -8.53 -6.91 4.09
CA VAL A 16 -9.07 -5.92 3.15
C VAL A 16 -8.10 -5.79 1.97
N ILE A 17 -8.60 -6.02 0.75
CA ILE A 17 -7.79 -5.90 -0.47
C ILE A 17 -7.98 -4.50 -1.06
N TRP A 18 -7.03 -3.61 -0.77
CA TRP A 18 -7.01 -2.24 -1.30
C TRP A 18 -6.69 -2.23 -2.81
N VAL A 19 -7.73 -2.04 -3.65
CA VAL A 19 -7.59 -1.87 -5.11
C VAL A 19 -7.32 -0.40 -5.45
N GLY A 20 -6.11 0.06 -5.11
CA GLY A 20 -5.69 1.44 -5.36
C GLY A 20 -5.59 1.78 -6.86
N LEU A 21 -6.44 2.69 -7.34
CA LEU A 21 -6.40 3.23 -8.71
C LEU A 21 -5.19 4.17 -8.92
N ALA A 22 -4.02 3.59 -9.17
CA ALA A 22 -2.84 4.33 -9.60
C ALA A 22 -2.98 4.79 -11.07
N TRP A 23 -3.39 6.04 -11.28
CA TRP A 23 -3.35 6.69 -12.60
C TRP A 23 -2.00 7.39 -12.82
N SER A 24 -1.03 6.67 -13.37
CA SER A 24 0.16 7.26 -13.99
C SER A 24 -0.12 7.66 -15.44
N GLY A 25 0.38 8.82 -15.86
CA GLY A 25 0.00 9.45 -17.14
C GLY A 25 0.53 8.71 -18.37
N VAL A 26 -0.35 8.46 -19.34
CA VAL A 26 -0.01 7.85 -20.63
C VAL A 26 0.15 8.95 -21.69
N THR A 27 1.38 9.40 -21.93
CA THR A 27 1.71 10.45 -22.92
C THR A 27 2.57 9.96 -24.09
N ALA A 28 2.82 8.65 -24.20
CA ALA A 28 3.67 8.04 -25.25
C ALA A 28 2.95 7.01 -26.15
N ALA A 29 1.66 6.72 -25.92
CA ALA A 29 0.96 5.59 -26.56
C ALA A 29 0.23 5.92 -27.89
N SER A 30 0.18 7.19 -28.30
CA SER A 30 -0.72 7.68 -29.37
C SER A 30 -0.44 7.14 -30.78
N GLU A 31 0.74 6.57 -31.04
CA GLU A 31 1.05 5.89 -32.31
C GLU A 31 0.72 4.39 -32.30
N LEU A 32 0.67 3.75 -31.12
CA LEU A 32 0.50 2.30 -31.00
C LEU A 32 -0.97 1.88 -30.99
N ILE A 33 -1.80 2.66 -30.30
CA ILE A 33 -3.25 2.44 -30.13
C ILE A 33 -3.98 3.46 -30.99
N ASN A 34 -4.76 3.01 -31.98
CA ASN A 34 -5.56 3.93 -32.79
C ASN A 34 -6.82 4.41 -32.05
N PHE A 35 -7.48 5.45 -32.55
CA PHE A 35 -8.66 6.06 -31.91
C PHE A 35 -9.76 5.05 -31.53
N ASN A 36 -10.03 4.06 -32.40
CA ASN A 36 -11.06 3.03 -32.21
C ASN A 36 -10.65 1.95 -31.18
N GLU A 37 -9.35 1.76 -30.98
CA GLU A 37 -8.78 0.90 -29.94
C GLU A 37 -8.71 1.64 -28.59
N GLN A 38 -8.43 2.95 -28.61
CA GLN A 38 -8.44 3.82 -27.44
C GLN A 38 -9.85 4.01 -26.87
N ASP A 39 -10.85 4.19 -27.74
CA ASP A 39 -12.26 4.22 -27.34
C ASP A 39 -12.67 2.91 -26.65
N LYS A 40 -12.30 1.75 -27.20
CA LYS A 40 -12.53 0.46 -26.54
C LYS A 40 -11.82 0.33 -25.20
N LEU A 41 -10.57 0.81 -25.09
CA LEU A 41 -9.85 0.85 -23.81
C LEU A 41 -10.55 1.75 -22.78
N ASN A 42 -11.12 2.87 -23.21
CA ASN A 42 -11.90 3.78 -22.36
C ASN A 42 -13.22 3.12 -21.92
N ASN A 43 -13.93 2.46 -22.83
CA ASN A 43 -15.18 1.75 -22.55
C ASN A 43 -14.97 0.58 -21.57
N ILE A 44 -13.87 -0.19 -21.70
CA ILE A 44 -13.50 -1.23 -20.73
C ILE A 44 -13.23 -0.64 -19.34
N LYS A 45 -12.52 0.51 -19.26
CA LYS A 45 -12.25 1.22 -18.01
C LYS A 45 -13.53 1.76 -17.37
N SER A 46 -14.42 2.37 -18.17
CA SER A 46 -15.70 2.94 -17.73
C SER A 46 -16.64 1.86 -17.20
N ALA A 47 -16.82 0.76 -17.94
CA ALA A 47 -17.63 -0.38 -17.51
C ALA A 47 -17.10 -1.01 -16.21
N TYR A 48 -15.77 -1.17 -16.08
CA TYR A 48 -15.16 -1.62 -14.82
C TYR A 48 -15.45 -0.65 -13.66
N GLN A 49 -15.30 0.66 -13.86
CA GLN A 49 -15.56 1.65 -12.82
C GLN A 49 -17.03 1.67 -12.40
N GLN A 50 -17.97 1.49 -13.34
CA GLN A 50 -19.40 1.44 -13.08
C GLN A 50 -19.83 0.13 -12.39
N GLU A 51 -19.38 -1.03 -12.86
CA GLU A 51 -19.68 -2.32 -12.23
C GLU A 51 -19.07 -2.39 -10.82
N TYR A 52 -17.84 -1.91 -10.62
CA TYR A 52 -17.16 -1.95 -9.32
C TYR A 52 -17.77 -0.96 -8.30
N SER A 53 -18.09 0.27 -8.72
CA SER A 53 -18.68 1.26 -7.80
C SER A 53 -20.07 0.87 -7.32
N ALA A 54 -20.86 0.21 -8.17
CA ALA A 54 -22.20 -0.28 -7.82
C ALA A 54 -22.23 -1.31 -6.68
N LEU A 55 -21.08 -1.89 -6.30
CA LEU A 55 -20.97 -2.79 -5.14
C LEU A 55 -20.88 -2.07 -3.79
N ASN A 56 -20.66 -0.75 -3.77
CA ASN A 56 -20.58 0.08 -2.55
C ASN A 56 -19.69 -0.47 -1.43
N ILE A 57 -18.62 -1.21 -1.78
CA ILE A 57 -17.75 -1.94 -0.82
C ILE A 57 -17.21 -1.02 0.27
N ASP A 58 -16.74 0.18 -0.10
CA ASP A 58 -16.15 1.12 0.85
C ASP A 58 -17.20 1.68 1.84
N GLU A 59 -18.45 1.86 1.40
CA GLU A 59 -19.57 2.26 2.26
C GLU A 59 -19.98 1.11 3.19
N ASN A 60 -20.04 -0.12 2.68
CA ASN A 60 -20.32 -1.32 3.48
C ASN A 60 -19.22 -1.57 4.54
N ILE A 61 -17.94 -1.32 4.20
CA ILE A 61 -16.82 -1.37 5.16
C ILE A 61 -16.96 -0.26 6.22
N ALA A 62 -17.27 0.98 5.81
CA ALA A 62 -17.48 2.09 6.73
C ALA A 62 -18.66 1.82 7.69
N HIS A 63 -19.76 1.24 7.19
CA HIS A 63 -20.92 0.83 7.97
C HIS A 63 -20.58 -0.29 8.97
N TYR A 64 -19.88 -1.34 8.52
CA TYR A 64 -19.40 -2.43 9.39
C TYR A 64 -18.49 -1.90 10.52
N ASN A 65 -17.54 -1.03 10.19
CA ASN A 65 -16.63 -0.43 11.16
C ASN A 65 -17.36 0.45 12.18
N LYS A 66 -18.36 1.23 11.73
CA LYS A 66 -19.24 2.03 12.60
C LYS A 66 -20.04 1.15 13.56
N LEU A 67 -20.75 0.13 13.06
CA LEU A 67 -21.51 -0.81 13.89
C LEU A 67 -20.63 -1.49 14.94
N ASN A 68 -19.42 -1.92 14.55
CA ASN A 68 -18.47 -2.54 15.48
C ASN A 68 -18.01 -1.56 16.58
N ALA A 69 -17.73 -0.30 16.24
CA ALA A 69 -17.36 0.73 17.21
C ALA A 69 -18.53 1.10 18.16
N GLU A 70 -19.76 1.14 17.65
CA GLU A 70 -20.98 1.36 18.44
C GLU A 70 -21.23 0.21 19.43
N ILE A 71 -21.05 -1.04 19.00
CA ILE A 71 -21.12 -2.23 19.87
C ILE A 71 -20.10 -2.16 21.01
N GLU A 72 -18.82 -1.87 20.73
CA GLU A 72 -17.81 -1.76 21.80
C GLU A 72 -18.07 -0.57 22.73
N SER A 73 -18.52 0.58 22.21
CA SER A 73 -18.93 1.73 23.02
C SER A 73 -20.07 1.36 23.98
N THR A 74 -21.08 0.64 23.50
CA THR A 74 -22.23 0.22 24.33
C THR A 74 -21.87 -0.92 25.29
N LYS A 75 -20.92 -1.80 24.96
CA LYS A 75 -20.33 -2.76 25.92
C LYS A 75 -19.63 -2.05 27.09
N ILE A 76 -18.81 -1.02 26.82
CA ILE A 76 -18.14 -0.25 27.87
C ILE A 76 -19.17 0.45 28.76
N LYS A 77 -20.19 1.11 28.17
CA LYS A 77 -21.29 1.72 28.93
C LYS A 77 -22.04 0.69 29.78
N LEU A 78 -22.28 -0.51 29.26
CA LEU A 78 -22.94 -1.61 29.94
C LEU A 78 -22.13 -2.11 31.16
N VAL A 79 -20.82 -2.29 31.02
CA VAL A 79 -19.92 -2.65 32.14
C VAL A 79 -19.98 -1.58 33.23
N ASN A 80 -19.79 -0.30 32.88
CA ASN A 80 -19.81 0.79 33.85
C ASN A 80 -21.16 0.89 34.59
N ASN A 81 -22.30 0.68 33.90
CA ASN A 81 -23.61 0.66 34.56
C ASN A 81 -23.77 -0.56 35.49
N VAL A 82 -23.25 -1.73 35.13
CA VAL A 82 -23.27 -2.93 36.00
C VAL A 82 -22.38 -2.73 37.24
N GLU A 83 -21.26 -2.02 37.12
CA GLU A 83 -20.38 -1.70 38.26
C GLU A 83 -20.98 -0.64 39.18
N MET A 84 -21.59 0.42 38.62
CA MET A 84 -22.34 1.40 39.41
C MET A 84 -23.51 0.75 40.15
N ILE A 85 -24.30 -0.12 39.50
CA ILE A 85 -25.40 -0.87 40.17
C ILE A 85 -24.88 -1.67 41.37
N LYS A 86 -23.72 -2.35 41.25
CA LYS A 86 -23.13 -3.09 42.39
C LYS A 86 -22.75 -2.15 43.54
N SER A 87 -22.07 -1.04 43.23
CA SER A 87 -21.61 -0.06 44.21
C SER A 87 -22.77 0.59 44.95
N ASP A 88 -23.77 1.09 44.21
CA ASP A 88 -24.98 1.72 44.76
C ASP A 88 -25.88 0.71 45.50
N SER A 89 -25.92 -0.56 45.07
CA SER A 89 -26.64 -1.63 45.79
C SER A 89 -25.98 -1.98 47.13
N ASN A 90 -24.64 -1.97 47.20
CA ASN A 90 -23.93 -2.12 48.48
C ASN A 90 -24.25 -0.94 49.40
N ARG A 91 -24.09 0.30 48.91
CA ARG A 91 -24.39 1.52 49.69
C ARG A 91 -25.84 1.60 50.17
N LEU A 92 -26.79 1.08 49.39
CA LEU A 92 -28.19 0.95 49.82
C LEU A 92 -28.33 -0.09 50.94
N THR A 93 -27.63 -1.22 50.84
CA THR A 93 -27.64 -2.26 51.86
C THR A 93 -27.07 -1.74 53.19
N ASP A 94 -25.95 -1.02 53.15
CA ASP A 94 -25.33 -0.40 54.31
C ASP A 94 -26.31 0.57 55.00
N LYS A 95 -26.89 1.51 54.23
CA LYS A 95 -27.90 2.45 54.75
C LYS A 95 -29.12 1.76 55.36
N LEU A 96 -29.58 0.65 54.79
CA LEU A 96 -30.72 -0.12 55.31
C LEU A 96 -30.40 -0.82 56.63
N VAL A 97 -29.15 -1.27 56.83
CA VAL A 97 -28.67 -1.80 58.12
C VAL A 97 -28.61 -0.69 59.18
N ASP A 98 -28.22 0.52 58.79
CA ASP A 98 -28.28 1.73 59.65
C ASP A 98 -29.72 2.27 59.85
N GLY A 99 -30.74 1.61 59.29
CA GLY A 99 -32.16 1.99 59.42
C GLY A 99 -32.61 3.15 58.53
N VAL A 100 -31.79 3.58 57.56
CA VAL A 100 -32.04 4.72 56.67
C VAL A 100 -32.49 4.26 55.29
N TYR A 101 -33.70 4.64 54.87
CA TYR A 101 -34.18 4.42 53.50
C TYR A 101 -33.81 5.58 52.56
N ASP A 102 -33.26 5.27 51.39
CA ASP A 102 -32.88 6.24 50.35
C ASP A 102 -33.65 5.96 49.06
N GLU A 103 -34.77 6.64 48.88
CA GLU A 103 -35.62 6.51 47.69
C GLU A 103 -34.92 6.97 46.41
N SER A 104 -34.07 7.99 46.50
CA SER A 104 -33.32 8.53 45.34
C SER A 104 -32.34 7.50 44.78
N LEU A 105 -31.72 6.72 45.67
CA LEU A 105 -30.83 5.63 45.34
C LEU A 105 -31.59 4.45 44.73
N MET A 106 -32.75 4.09 45.28
CA MET A 106 -33.64 3.07 44.72
C MET A 106 -34.14 3.41 43.31
N LEU A 107 -34.54 4.67 43.07
CA LEU A 107 -34.94 5.15 41.74
C LEU A 107 -33.75 5.14 40.76
N THR A 108 -32.55 5.49 41.21
CA THR A 108 -31.33 5.45 40.40
C THR A 108 -30.99 4.01 39.98
N LEU A 109 -30.98 3.06 40.91
CA LEU A 109 -30.77 1.63 40.65
C LEU A 109 -31.80 1.07 39.67
N ARG A 110 -33.09 1.42 39.82
CA ARG A 110 -34.16 0.99 38.91
C ARG A 110 -33.95 1.53 37.48
N ASN A 111 -33.56 2.80 37.36
CA ASN A 111 -33.27 3.43 36.07
C ASN A 111 -32.02 2.83 35.40
N MET A 112 -30.97 2.52 36.16
CA MET A 112 -29.78 1.84 35.64
C MET A 112 -30.09 0.40 35.20
N SER A 113 -30.89 -0.34 35.95
CA SER A 113 -31.33 -1.69 35.57
C SER A 113 -32.12 -1.70 34.24
N SER A 114 -32.99 -0.71 34.03
CA SER A 114 -33.68 -0.49 32.76
C SER A 114 -32.70 -0.20 31.60
N LYS A 115 -31.73 0.70 31.82
CA LYS A 115 -30.66 1.01 30.84
C LYS A 115 -29.82 -0.23 30.48
N VAL A 116 -29.48 -1.07 31.46
CA VAL A 116 -28.76 -2.34 31.24
C VAL A 116 -29.52 -3.28 30.29
N ASN A 117 -30.86 -3.30 30.36
CA ASN A 117 -31.68 -4.09 29.45
C ASN A 117 -31.72 -3.49 28.03
N SER A 118 -31.80 -2.15 27.92
CA SER A 118 -31.73 -1.44 26.63
C SER A 118 -30.40 -1.69 25.92
N MET A 119 -29.27 -1.45 26.60
CA MET A 119 -27.93 -1.63 26.05
C MET A 119 -27.67 -3.07 25.58
N LYS A 120 -28.23 -4.09 26.26
CA LYS A 120 -28.16 -5.48 25.81
C LYS A 120 -28.90 -5.70 24.49
N LYS A 121 -30.10 -5.15 24.32
CA LYS A 121 -30.87 -5.23 23.06
C LYS A 121 -30.22 -4.44 21.93
N GLU A 122 -29.63 -3.28 22.23
CA GLU A 122 -28.84 -2.49 21.29
C GLU A 122 -27.64 -3.29 20.75
N ILE A 123 -26.87 -3.92 21.64
CA ILE A 123 -25.73 -4.81 21.28
C ILE A 123 -26.21 -6.01 20.45
N GLU A 124 -27.33 -6.65 20.80
CA GLU A 124 -27.86 -7.79 20.04
C GLU A 124 -28.33 -7.38 18.63
N THR A 125 -29.01 -6.23 18.52
CA THR A 125 -29.54 -5.72 17.25
C THR A 125 -28.42 -5.29 16.31
N ALA A 126 -27.47 -4.49 16.81
CA ALA A 126 -26.28 -4.11 16.06
C ALA A 126 -25.41 -5.33 15.71
N GLY A 127 -25.35 -6.35 16.58
CA GLY A 127 -24.63 -7.60 16.32
C GLY A 127 -25.20 -8.43 15.16
N LYS A 128 -26.53 -8.41 14.97
CA LYS A 128 -27.20 -9.03 13.81
C LYS A 128 -26.88 -8.28 12.51
N LEU A 129 -27.07 -6.96 12.51
CA LEU A 129 -26.72 -6.10 11.38
C LEU A 129 -25.23 -6.25 11.00
N LEU A 130 -24.32 -6.30 11.98
CA LEU A 130 -22.88 -6.50 11.75
C LEU A 130 -22.57 -7.85 11.05
N ALA A 131 -23.31 -8.91 11.40
CA ALA A 131 -23.20 -10.22 10.73
C ALA A 131 -23.75 -10.18 9.30
N GLU A 132 -24.87 -9.50 9.08
CA GLU A 132 -25.50 -9.31 7.76
C GLU A 132 -24.59 -8.47 6.83
N THR A 133 -24.08 -7.32 7.28
CA THR A 133 -23.11 -6.50 6.52
C THR A 133 -21.84 -7.28 6.20
N LYS A 134 -21.37 -8.14 7.12
CA LYS A 134 -20.21 -9.00 6.88
C LYS A 134 -20.47 -10.08 5.84
N GLN A 135 -21.68 -10.62 5.78
CA GLN A 135 -22.07 -11.56 4.72
C GLN A 135 -22.15 -10.84 3.36
N GLN A 136 -22.76 -9.64 3.32
CA GLN A 136 -22.81 -8.82 2.12
C GLN A 136 -21.41 -8.49 1.60
N LEU A 137 -20.51 -7.98 2.45
CA LEU A 137 -19.10 -7.75 2.10
C LEU A 137 -18.40 -9.00 1.56
N SER A 138 -18.72 -10.19 2.08
CA SER A 138 -18.17 -11.45 1.55
C SER A 138 -18.74 -11.85 0.18
N GLN A 139 -19.89 -11.31 -0.22
CA GLN A 139 -20.47 -11.44 -1.55
C GLN A 139 -19.95 -10.35 -2.49
N ASP A 140 -19.97 -9.07 -2.08
CA ASP A 140 -19.41 -7.94 -2.83
C ASP A 140 -17.95 -8.23 -3.24
N GLN A 141 -17.13 -8.73 -2.30
CA GLN A 141 -15.75 -9.11 -2.57
C GLN A 141 -15.62 -10.26 -3.59
N ARG A 142 -16.63 -11.12 -3.78
CA ARG A 142 -16.64 -12.15 -4.84
C ARG A 142 -16.96 -11.54 -6.19
N GLU A 143 -18.02 -10.71 -6.25
CA GLU A 143 -18.49 -10.04 -7.45
C GLU A 143 -17.43 -9.08 -8.00
N ALA A 144 -16.76 -8.31 -7.12
CA ALA A 144 -15.61 -7.46 -7.46
C ALA A 144 -14.54 -8.20 -8.27
N SER A 145 -14.15 -9.43 -7.89
CA SER A 145 -13.16 -10.19 -8.65
C SER A 145 -13.71 -10.91 -9.89
N GLN A 146 -15.03 -11.02 -10.04
CA GLN A 146 -15.62 -11.38 -11.34
C GLN A 146 -15.54 -10.18 -12.31
N ILE A 147 -15.78 -8.97 -11.82
CA ILE A 147 -15.65 -7.71 -12.56
C ILE A 147 -14.19 -7.45 -12.97
N GLU A 148 -13.23 -7.71 -12.07
CA GLU A 148 -11.79 -7.68 -12.40
C GLU A 148 -11.42 -8.69 -13.49
N ARG A 149 -11.91 -9.94 -13.40
CA ARG A 149 -11.70 -10.97 -14.44
C ARG A 149 -12.25 -10.51 -15.79
N LYS A 150 -13.52 -10.09 -15.88
CA LYS A 150 -14.13 -9.52 -17.10
C LYS A 150 -13.26 -8.43 -17.74
N LYS A 151 -12.81 -7.46 -16.94
CA LYS A 151 -11.91 -6.37 -17.40
C LYS A 151 -10.62 -6.93 -17.98
N ASN A 152 -9.96 -7.84 -17.26
CA ASN A 152 -8.68 -8.41 -17.68
C ASN A 152 -8.81 -9.22 -18.97
N ASP A 153 -9.86 -10.04 -19.10
CA ASP A 153 -10.15 -10.83 -20.29
C ASP A 153 -10.43 -9.91 -21.51
N ALA A 154 -11.17 -8.81 -21.29
CA ALA A 154 -11.40 -7.78 -22.32
C ALA A 154 -10.12 -7.03 -22.72
N LEU A 155 -9.22 -6.72 -21.79
CA LEU A 155 -7.92 -6.11 -22.08
C LEU A 155 -7.00 -7.07 -22.86
N LEU A 156 -6.99 -8.37 -22.54
CA LEU A 156 -6.25 -9.39 -23.28
C LEU A 156 -6.79 -9.59 -24.70
N ALA A 157 -8.13 -9.59 -24.87
CA ALA A 157 -8.76 -9.64 -26.19
C ALA A 157 -8.45 -8.38 -27.04
N LEU A 158 -8.40 -7.20 -26.41
CA LEU A 158 -7.99 -5.96 -27.07
C LEU A 158 -6.49 -6.00 -27.45
N TYR A 159 -5.63 -6.50 -26.57
CA TYR A 159 -4.19 -6.68 -26.82
C TYR A 159 -3.91 -7.57 -28.04
N GLU A 160 -4.46 -8.79 -28.09
CA GLU A 160 -4.24 -9.69 -29.22
C GLU A 160 -4.82 -9.11 -30.52
N LYS A 161 -5.90 -8.33 -30.47
CA LYS A 161 -6.43 -7.62 -31.64
C LYS A 161 -5.49 -6.52 -32.15
N ILE A 162 -4.93 -5.70 -31.26
CA ILE A 162 -3.97 -4.63 -31.63
C ILE A 162 -2.67 -5.25 -32.16
N LYS A 163 -2.17 -6.30 -31.50
CA LYS A 163 -1.01 -7.10 -31.92
C LYS A 163 -1.21 -7.72 -33.31
N ALA A 164 -2.37 -8.32 -33.58
CA ALA A 164 -2.71 -8.84 -34.90
C ALA A 164 -2.69 -7.75 -35.98
N ARG A 165 -3.24 -6.56 -35.69
CA ARG A 165 -3.17 -5.41 -36.60
C ARG A 165 -1.72 -5.02 -36.92
N HIS A 166 -0.87 -4.80 -35.92
CA HIS A 166 0.54 -4.44 -36.15
C HIS A 166 1.33 -5.54 -36.88
N LEU A 167 1.01 -6.82 -36.64
CA LEU A 167 1.61 -7.94 -37.38
C LEU A 167 1.19 -7.96 -38.86
N ASP A 168 -0.03 -7.53 -39.21
CA ASP A 168 -0.45 -7.38 -40.61
C ASP A 168 0.09 -6.08 -41.25
N ASP A 169 0.11 -4.97 -40.51
CA ASP A 169 0.69 -3.70 -40.95
C ASP A 169 2.21 -3.81 -41.21
N SER A 170 2.92 -4.69 -40.50
CA SER A 170 4.34 -4.98 -40.77
C SER A 170 4.59 -5.85 -42.01
N LYS A 171 3.57 -6.53 -42.55
CA LYS A 171 3.69 -7.27 -43.82
C LYS A 171 3.55 -6.32 -45.02
N ARG A 172 2.68 -5.31 -44.90
CA ARG A 172 2.33 -4.33 -45.93
C ARG A 172 3.52 -3.46 -46.33
N VAL A 173 3.65 -3.17 -47.62
CA VAL A 173 4.53 -2.10 -48.14
C VAL A 173 3.68 -0.87 -48.37
N ILE A 174 4.06 0.25 -47.77
CA ILE A 174 3.47 1.56 -47.99
C ILE A 174 4.39 2.32 -48.96
N ASN A 175 3.83 2.86 -50.03
CA ASN A 175 4.50 3.80 -50.93
C ASN A 175 4.07 5.22 -50.57
N ASP A 176 5.01 6.15 -50.53
CA ASP A 176 4.82 7.50 -50.02
C ASP A 176 5.81 8.45 -50.69
N THR A 177 5.50 9.75 -50.73
CA THR A 177 6.31 10.78 -51.38
C THR A 177 6.74 11.83 -50.36
N TYR A 178 8.05 11.97 -50.19
CA TYR A 178 8.67 12.87 -49.23
C TYR A 178 9.24 14.10 -49.93
N GLN A 179 8.78 15.29 -49.52
CA GLN A 179 9.31 16.56 -49.98
C GLN A 179 10.18 17.20 -48.89
N GLY A 180 11.27 17.85 -49.29
CA GLY A 180 12.19 18.49 -48.35
C GLY A 180 13.06 19.56 -49.00
N GLN A 181 13.83 20.23 -48.15
CA GLN A 181 14.78 21.27 -48.53
C GLN A 181 16.13 21.03 -47.86
N LEU A 182 17.22 21.43 -48.51
CA LEU A 182 18.59 21.34 -48.00
C LEU A 182 19.47 22.42 -48.64
N GLN A 183 20.58 22.76 -47.99
CA GLN A 183 21.56 23.69 -48.56
C GLN A 183 22.66 22.93 -49.32
N CYS A 184 22.93 23.38 -50.54
CA CYS A 184 24.09 22.99 -51.34
C CYS A 184 25.13 24.11 -51.37
N ASN A 185 26.38 23.75 -51.64
CA ASN A 185 27.35 24.73 -52.11
C ASN A 185 27.00 25.14 -53.55
N VAL A 186 27.10 26.43 -53.89
CA VAL A 186 26.79 26.95 -55.23
C VAL A 186 27.77 26.41 -56.28
N SER A 187 28.99 26.02 -55.89
CA SER A 187 29.97 25.38 -56.77
C SER A 187 29.86 23.85 -56.85
N GLU A 188 28.91 23.24 -56.14
CA GLU A 188 28.68 21.79 -56.13
C GLU A 188 27.54 21.40 -57.06
N SER A 189 27.70 20.32 -57.83
CA SER A 189 26.62 19.83 -58.70
C SER A 189 25.47 19.24 -57.89
N LEU A 190 24.24 19.49 -58.34
CA LEU A 190 23.00 19.04 -57.72
C LEU A 190 23.01 17.54 -57.35
N SER A 191 23.53 16.69 -58.23
CA SER A 191 23.63 15.23 -57.99
C SER A 191 24.64 14.90 -56.89
N THR A 192 25.77 15.60 -56.80
CA THR A 192 26.76 15.44 -55.72
C THR A 192 26.16 15.85 -54.38
N CYS A 193 25.51 17.03 -54.32
CA CYS A 193 24.90 17.55 -53.11
C CYS A 193 23.77 16.65 -52.59
N VAL A 194 22.89 16.16 -53.48
CA VAL A 194 21.83 15.21 -53.12
C VAL A 194 22.41 13.89 -52.64
N ASN A 195 23.43 13.33 -53.31
CA ASN A 195 24.05 12.06 -52.90
C ASN A 195 24.77 12.17 -51.55
N ARG A 196 25.46 13.28 -51.26
CA ARG A 196 26.08 13.55 -49.94
C ARG A 196 25.02 13.58 -48.84
N ASN A 197 23.90 14.25 -49.08
CA ASN A 197 22.83 14.41 -48.09
C ASN A 197 21.87 13.21 -48.02
N LEU A 198 21.95 12.23 -48.92
CA LEU A 198 21.02 11.11 -49.01
C LEU A 198 20.84 10.30 -47.70
N PRO A 199 21.87 10.07 -46.85
CA PRO A 199 21.67 9.44 -45.54
C PRO A 199 20.82 10.31 -44.61
N SER A 200 21.08 11.61 -44.54
CA SER A 200 20.32 12.57 -43.73
C SER A 200 18.87 12.68 -44.20
N ILE A 201 18.65 12.71 -45.51
CA ILE A 201 17.31 12.73 -46.13
C ILE A 201 16.53 11.46 -45.76
N LYS A 202 17.14 10.28 -45.88
CA LYS A 202 16.52 9.00 -45.48
C LYS A 202 16.18 8.97 -43.99
N ASN A 203 17.08 9.45 -43.14
CA ASN A 203 16.85 9.51 -41.69
C ASN A 203 15.71 10.49 -41.35
N ALA A 204 15.65 11.67 -41.98
CA ALA A 204 14.57 12.63 -41.80
C ALA A 204 13.21 12.06 -42.23
N PHE A 205 13.14 11.35 -43.36
CA PHE A 205 11.95 10.62 -43.77
C PHE A 205 11.54 9.56 -42.73
N VAL A 206 12.46 8.69 -42.32
CA VAL A 206 12.17 7.62 -41.35
C VAL A 206 11.71 8.18 -39.99
N LEU A 207 12.33 9.26 -39.51
CA LEU A 207 11.87 9.97 -38.31
C LEU A 207 10.46 10.53 -38.48
N SER A 208 10.12 11.10 -39.63
CA SER A 208 8.77 11.63 -39.93
C SER A 208 7.64 10.59 -39.98
N LYS A 209 7.97 9.29 -39.93
CA LYS A 209 7.00 8.17 -40.04
C LYS A 209 6.94 7.28 -38.78
N GLY A 210 7.62 7.64 -37.68
CA GLY A 210 7.65 6.89 -36.42
C GLY A 210 9.04 6.40 -35.99
N GLY A 211 10.09 6.70 -36.75
CA GLY A 211 11.49 6.51 -36.32
C GLY A 211 12.13 5.17 -36.69
N LEU A 212 13.46 5.12 -36.48
CA LEU A 212 14.36 4.06 -36.93
C LEU A 212 14.04 2.67 -36.36
N SER A 213 13.38 2.59 -35.20
CA SER A 213 12.95 1.35 -34.56
C SER A 213 11.60 0.81 -35.08
N ARG A 214 10.78 1.67 -35.72
CA ARG A 214 9.41 1.36 -36.14
C ARG A 214 9.21 1.31 -37.66
N ILE A 215 10.18 1.78 -38.45
CA ILE A 215 10.05 1.92 -39.91
C ILE A 215 11.22 1.24 -40.63
N GLN A 216 10.93 0.14 -41.33
CA GLN A 216 11.88 -0.53 -42.20
C GLN A 216 11.74 0.02 -43.63
N LEU A 217 12.70 0.87 -44.03
CA LEU A 217 12.80 1.37 -45.39
C LEU A 217 13.13 0.23 -46.37
N THR A 218 12.33 0.04 -47.42
CA THR A 218 12.57 -0.98 -48.46
C THR A 218 13.06 -0.38 -49.78
N ARG A 219 12.67 0.86 -50.09
CA ARG A 219 13.13 1.63 -51.25
C ARG A 219 13.14 3.12 -50.89
N PHE A 220 14.08 3.88 -51.43
CA PHE A 220 14.07 5.34 -51.37
C PHE A 220 14.86 5.90 -52.53
N ARG A 221 14.26 6.81 -53.30
CA ARG A 221 14.88 7.47 -54.45
C ARG A 221 14.42 8.92 -54.51
N VAL A 222 15.36 9.86 -54.56
CA VAL A 222 15.05 11.24 -55.01
C VAL A 222 14.69 11.16 -56.49
N VAL A 223 13.48 11.62 -56.83
CA VAL A 223 12.91 11.56 -58.19
C VAL A 223 12.90 12.92 -58.89
N ASP A 224 12.82 14.00 -58.12
CA ASP A 224 12.95 15.38 -58.59
C ASP A 224 13.77 16.20 -57.60
N ALA A 225 14.54 17.17 -58.11
CA ALA A 225 15.34 18.10 -57.32
C ALA A 225 15.65 19.36 -58.14
N ASN A 226 15.46 20.52 -57.51
CA ASN A 226 15.67 21.83 -58.11
C ASN A 226 16.49 22.72 -57.16
N GLN A 227 17.53 23.38 -57.67
CA GLN A 227 18.47 24.19 -56.91
C GLN A 227 18.48 25.65 -57.39
N ARG A 228 18.37 26.58 -56.45
CA ARG A 228 18.45 28.02 -56.67
C ARG A 228 19.90 28.50 -56.70
N LEU A 229 20.12 29.68 -57.31
CA LEU A 229 21.45 30.30 -57.47
C LEU A 229 22.16 30.65 -56.14
N ASN A 230 21.42 30.71 -55.02
CA ASN A 230 21.95 30.90 -53.66
C ASN A 230 22.31 29.59 -52.94
N GLY A 231 22.09 28.43 -53.58
CA GLY A 231 22.39 27.10 -53.01
C GLY A 231 21.20 26.39 -52.37
N ASP A 232 20.03 27.02 -52.24
CA ASP A 232 18.84 26.35 -51.70
C ASP A 232 18.38 25.26 -52.68
N LEU A 233 18.29 24.01 -52.23
CA LEU A 233 17.77 22.89 -53.02
C LEU A 233 16.48 22.34 -52.41
N SER A 234 15.41 22.31 -53.21
CA SER A 234 14.16 21.60 -52.91
C SER A 234 14.12 20.27 -53.65
N PHE A 235 13.69 19.19 -52.99
CA PHE A 235 13.62 17.86 -53.59
C PHE A 235 12.30 17.14 -53.29
N THR A 236 11.95 16.19 -54.17
CA THR A 236 10.88 15.22 -54.01
C THR A 236 11.47 13.81 -54.12
N ALA A 237 11.12 12.93 -53.19
CA ALA A 237 11.64 11.56 -53.13
C ALA A 237 10.52 10.53 -52.94
N ASP A 238 10.53 9.49 -53.76
CA ASP A 238 9.66 8.33 -53.60
C ASP A 238 10.27 7.34 -52.61
N ALA A 239 9.48 6.97 -51.61
CA ALA A 239 9.83 6.03 -50.56
C ALA A 239 8.87 4.83 -50.55
N SER A 240 9.41 3.65 -50.33
CA SER A 240 8.65 2.45 -49.97
C SER A 240 9.15 1.96 -48.62
N TYR A 241 8.24 1.70 -47.68
CA TYR A 241 8.59 1.24 -46.34
C TYR A 241 7.60 0.22 -45.79
N LYS A 242 7.99 -0.45 -44.70
CA LYS A 242 7.13 -1.29 -43.86
C LYS A 242 7.17 -0.79 -42.42
N HIS A 243 6.11 -1.06 -41.66
CA HIS A 243 6.20 -0.97 -40.20
C HIS A 243 7.03 -2.15 -39.65
N ALA A 244 7.86 -1.89 -38.65
CA ALA A 244 8.63 -2.91 -37.96
C ALA A 244 7.90 -3.31 -36.67
N TYR A 245 7.49 -4.58 -36.55
CA TYR A 245 7.03 -5.15 -35.28
C TYR A 245 8.20 -5.82 -34.57
N SER A 246 8.43 -5.48 -33.31
CA SER A 246 9.59 -5.92 -32.53
C SER A 246 9.20 -6.30 -31.09
N ALA A 247 10.12 -6.91 -30.35
CA ALA A 247 9.93 -7.17 -28.91
C ALA A 247 9.68 -5.87 -28.12
N ASN A 248 10.30 -4.75 -28.51
CA ASN A 248 10.04 -3.45 -27.90
C ASN A 248 8.61 -2.99 -28.18
N THR A 249 8.10 -3.21 -29.39
CA THR A 249 6.70 -2.94 -29.77
C THR A 249 5.71 -3.76 -28.92
N GLU A 250 6.04 -5.01 -28.56
CA GLU A 250 5.23 -5.79 -27.61
C GLU A 250 5.24 -5.16 -26.20
N VAL A 251 6.41 -4.74 -25.70
CA VAL A 251 6.55 -4.10 -24.37
C VAL A 251 5.79 -2.77 -24.31
N GLU A 252 5.96 -1.89 -25.29
CA GLU A 252 5.27 -0.59 -25.35
C GLU A 252 3.75 -0.76 -25.45
N LEU A 253 3.27 -1.72 -26.25
CA LEU A 253 1.84 -2.05 -26.37
C LEU A 253 1.27 -2.60 -25.05
N ARG A 254 2.03 -3.43 -24.34
CA ARG A 254 1.65 -3.93 -23.01
C ARG A 254 1.53 -2.80 -22.00
N GLN A 255 2.51 -1.92 -21.92
CA GLN A 255 2.49 -0.78 -21.01
C GLN A 255 1.31 0.15 -21.31
N ALA A 256 1.02 0.43 -22.59
CA ALA A 256 -0.12 1.25 -23.00
C ALA A 256 -1.50 0.65 -22.60
N LEU A 257 -1.59 -0.68 -22.52
CA LEU A 257 -2.79 -1.40 -22.04
C LEU A 257 -2.74 -1.76 -20.55
N ASN A 258 -1.65 -1.41 -19.85
CA ASN A 258 -1.35 -1.84 -18.48
C ASN A 258 -1.33 -3.37 -18.31
N LEU A 259 -0.64 -4.09 -19.21
CA LEU A 259 -0.54 -5.56 -19.31
C LEU A 259 0.91 -6.06 -19.12
N ASP A 260 1.63 -5.49 -18.17
CA ASP A 260 3.02 -5.87 -17.87
C ASP A 260 3.15 -7.33 -17.42
N ARG A 261 4.22 -7.99 -17.86
CA ARG A 261 4.55 -9.35 -17.39
C ARG A 261 5.13 -9.27 -15.99
N VAL A 262 4.38 -9.73 -15.01
CA VAL A 262 4.90 -9.95 -13.67
C VAL A 262 5.57 -11.32 -13.59
N ARG A 263 6.72 -11.37 -12.92
CA ARG A 263 7.36 -12.60 -12.46
C ARG A 263 7.23 -12.68 -10.94
N PHE A 264 6.76 -13.81 -10.43
CA PHE A 264 6.60 -14.06 -9.00
C PHE A 264 6.84 -15.53 -8.67
N VAL A 265 6.92 -15.82 -7.37
CA VAL A 265 7.20 -17.16 -6.84
C VAL A 265 5.99 -17.64 -6.04
N PHE A 266 5.52 -18.84 -6.32
CA PHE A 266 4.73 -19.60 -5.37
C PHE A 266 5.64 -20.55 -4.58
N ARG A 267 5.47 -20.58 -3.26
CA ARG A 267 6.18 -21.50 -2.36
C ARG A 267 5.20 -22.29 -1.51
N SER A 268 5.57 -23.51 -1.17
CA SER A 268 4.89 -24.33 -0.16
C SER A 268 5.92 -25.14 0.63
N ASN A 269 5.53 -25.63 1.81
CA ASN A 269 6.32 -26.51 2.65
C ASN A 269 6.16 -28.01 2.30
N SER A 270 5.64 -28.31 1.11
CA SER A 270 5.43 -29.67 0.63
C SER A 270 5.49 -29.73 -0.91
N GLU A 271 6.32 -30.65 -1.43
CA GLU A 271 6.59 -30.82 -2.86
C GLU A 271 5.38 -31.34 -3.66
N SER A 272 4.42 -32.00 -3.00
CA SER A 272 3.18 -32.50 -3.63
C SER A 272 2.10 -31.43 -3.82
N THR A 273 2.50 -30.15 -3.89
CA THR A 273 1.59 -29.01 -4.05
C THR A 273 1.44 -28.65 -5.52
N VAL A 274 0.21 -28.56 -6.01
CA VAL A 274 -0.12 -28.07 -7.36
C VAL A 274 -0.75 -26.68 -7.23
N PHE A 275 -0.25 -25.71 -8.00
CA PHE A 275 -0.73 -24.34 -8.01
C PHE A 275 -1.58 -24.06 -9.24
N TYR A 276 -2.71 -23.38 -9.01
CA TYR A 276 -3.64 -22.93 -10.04
C TYR A 276 -3.83 -21.42 -9.95
N ILE A 277 -3.95 -20.76 -11.09
CA ILE A 277 -4.36 -19.35 -11.21
C ILE A 277 -5.64 -19.30 -12.03
N ASN A 278 -6.74 -18.82 -11.44
CA ASN A 278 -8.08 -18.87 -12.04
C ASN A 278 -8.41 -20.27 -12.59
N ASP A 279 -8.08 -21.30 -11.79
CA ASP A 279 -8.38 -22.71 -12.03
C ASP A 279 -7.64 -23.38 -13.21
N GLN A 280 -6.84 -22.64 -13.99
CA GLN A 280 -5.76 -23.21 -14.81
C GLN A 280 -4.55 -23.58 -13.94
N GLU A 281 -3.95 -24.73 -14.19
CA GLU A 281 -2.71 -25.16 -13.55
C GLU A 281 -1.52 -24.34 -14.08
N VAL A 282 -0.63 -23.91 -13.18
CA VAL A 282 0.59 -23.13 -13.54
C VAL A 282 1.89 -23.77 -13.06
N GLY A 283 1.82 -24.94 -12.42
CA GLY A 283 2.96 -25.75 -12.02
C GLY A 283 2.80 -26.42 -10.65
N SER A 284 3.70 -27.36 -10.34
CA SER A 284 3.71 -28.14 -9.10
C SER A 284 5.10 -28.20 -8.46
N GLY A 285 5.16 -28.22 -7.13
CA GLY A 285 6.40 -28.33 -6.35
C GLY A 285 6.35 -27.52 -5.03
N GLY A 286 7.41 -27.58 -4.23
CA GLY A 286 7.62 -26.70 -3.08
C GLY A 286 7.98 -25.28 -3.48
N ARG A 287 8.44 -25.08 -4.72
CA ARG A 287 8.67 -23.77 -5.35
C ARG A 287 8.28 -23.80 -6.84
N VAL A 288 7.52 -22.82 -7.29
CA VAL A 288 7.21 -22.59 -8.71
C VAL A 288 7.44 -21.11 -9.04
N ASP A 289 8.42 -20.84 -9.90
CA ASP A 289 8.68 -19.51 -10.48
C ASP A 289 7.74 -19.29 -11.68
N VAL A 290 6.71 -18.45 -11.49
CA VAL A 290 5.69 -18.16 -12.52
C VAL A 290 6.01 -16.82 -13.20
N THR A 291 5.88 -16.77 -14.53
CA THR A 291 6.00 -15.53 -15.32
C THR A 291 4.84 -15.47 -16.32
N GLY A 292 4.10 -14.36 -16.37
CA GLY A 292 2.98 -14.23 -17.32
C GLY A 292 2.19 -12.94 -17.21
N ASN A 293 1.05 -12.89 -17.92
CA ASN A 293 0.19 -11.71 -18.04
C ASN A 293 -0.77 -11.59 -16.84
N TYR A 294 -0.24 -11.46 -15.63
CA TYR A 294 -1.04 -11.40 -14.41
C TYR A 294 -1.13 -9.96 -13.86
N VAL A 295 -2.21 -9.24 -14.20
CA VAL A 295 -2.44 -7.85 -13.74
C VAL A 295 -3.72 -7.76 -12.91
N GLY A 296 -3.62 -7.21 -11.69
CA GLY A 296 -4.74 -7.15 -10.75
C GLY A 296 -4.86 -8.39 -9.88
N VAL A 297 -6.04 -8.61 -9.28
CA VAL A 297 -6.25 -9.66 -8.27
C VAL A 297 -6.68 -10.99 -8.92
N TYR A 298 -5.92 -12.06 -8.66
CA TYR A 298 -6.21 -13.40 -9.14
C TYR A 298 -6.62 -14.32 -8.00
N SER A 299 -7.51 -15.28 -8.30
CA SER A 299 -7.79 -16.39 -7.40
C SER A 299 -6.69 -17.44 -7.58
N VAL A 300 -5.71 -17.43 -6.67
CA VAL A 300 -4.65 -18.43 -6.62
C VAL A 300 -5.08 -19.55 -5.69
N ARG A 301 -5.02 -20.78 -6.19
CA ARG A 301 -5.39 -21.99 -5.43
C ARG A 301 -4.20 -22.94 -5.40
N ALA A 302 -3.69 -23.23 -4.20
CA ALA A 302 -2.76 -24.32 -3.95
C ALA A 302 -3.55 -25.56 -3.51
N VAL A 303 -3.25 -26.72 -4.08
CA VAL A 303 -3.88 -28.01 -3.73
C VAL A 303 -2.78 -29.00 -3.35
N ASN A 304 -2.93 -29.65 -2.20
CA ASN A 304 -2.02 -30.70 -1.75
C ASN A 304 -2.81 -31.76 -0.97
N SER A 305 -2.81 -33.01 -1.46
CA SER A 305 -3.32 -34.18 -0.72
C SER A 305 -4.70 -33.97 -0.05
N ASN A 306 -5.67 -33.51 -0.84
CA ASN A 306 -7.04 -33.14 -0.44
C ASN A 306 -7.19 -31.88 0.45
N GLN A 307 -6.11 -31.21 0.84
CA GLN A 307 -6.16 -29.84 1.38
C GLN A 307 -6.11 -28.83 0.22
N THR A 308 -6.93 -27.79 0.30
CA THR A 308 -6.94 -26.68 -0.66
C THR A 308 -6.81 -25.37 0.09
N GLN A 309 -5.88 -24.51 -0.34
CA GLN A 309 -5.77 -23.13 0.10
C GLN A 309 -6.02 -22.20 -1.08
N SER A 310 -6.95 -21.26 -0.92
CA SER A 310 -7.28 -20.28 -1.96
C SER A 310 -7.09 -18.87 -1.41
N LEU A 311 -6.24 -18.09 -2.08
CA LEU A 311 -5.95 -16.70 -1.75
C LEU A 311 -6.25 -15.81 -2.95
N LYS A 312 -6.86 -14.66 -2.68
CA LYS A 312 -6.97 -13.57 -3.66
C LYS A 312 -5.70 -12.73 -3.59
N LEU A 313 -4.86 -12.83 -4.61
CA LEU A 313 -3.54 -12.20 -4.63
C LEU A 313 -3.47 -11.19 -5.77
N ASN A 314 -3.15 -9.93 -5.44
CA ASN A 314 -2.64 -9.00 -6.44
C ASN A 314 -1.21 -9.44 -6.79
N LEU A 315 -1.04 -10.02 -7.97
CA LEU A 315 0.21 -10.63 -8.40
C LEU A 315 1.18 -9.54 -8.89
N LYS A 316 2.18 -9.23 -8.05
CA LYS A 316 3.17 -8.17 -8.28
C LYS A 316 4.46 -8.75 -8.85
N ASN A 317 5.18 -7.95 -9.64
CA ASN A 317 6.52 -8.32 -10.10
C ASN A 317 7.49 -8.39 -8.91
N GLY A 318 8.30 -9.45 -8.82
CA GLY A 318 9.12 -9.75 -7.65
C GLY A 318 8.34 -10.31 -6.44
N GLY A 319 7.05 -10.61 -6.58
CA GLY A 319 6.22 -11.17 -5.52
C GLY A 319 6.66 -12.58 -5.10
N ASP A 320 6.51 -12.89 -3.82
CA ASP A 320 6.75 -14.23 -3.26
C ASP A 320 5.59 -14.57 -2.32
N TYR A 321 4.87 -15.64 -2.63
CA TYR A 321 3.61 -16.00 -1.99
C TYR A 321 3.66 -17.44 -1.47
N PHE A 322 3.47 -17.61 -0.16
CA PHE A 322 3.67 -18.86 0.54
C PHE A 322 2.35 -19.51 0.99
N PHE A 323 2.20 -20.80 0.72
CA PHE A 323 1.01 -21.62 0.99
C PHE A 323 1.37 -22.78 1.95
N PRO A 324 1.25 -22.59 3.28
CA PRO A 324 1.67 -23.58 4.27
C PRO A 324 0.62 -24.65 4.54
N PHE A 325 0.84 -25.88 4.08
CA PHE A 325 -0.01 -27.04 4.42
C PHE A 325 0.37 -27.66 5.77
N SER A 326 -0.60 -28.27 6.43
CA SER A 326 -0.37 -28.94 7.71
C SER A 326 0.26 -30.31 7.51
N ASN A 327 1.59 -30.39 7.60
CA ASN A 327 2.33 -31.66 7.61
C ASN A 327 1.86 -32.52 8.80
N LYS A 328 1.02 -33.54 8.54
CA LYS A 328 0.60 -34.52 9.55
C LYS A 328 1.72 -35.52 9.83
N ALA A 329 2.78 -35.06 10.47
CA ALA A 329 3.86 -35.87 11.00
C ALA A 329 4.34 -35.30 12.34
N ASN A 330 4.05 -36.04 13.42
CA ASN A 330 4.62 -36.02 14.77
C ASN A 330 4.94 -34.65 15.43
N ALA A 331 4.10 -34.27 16.40
CA ALA A 331 4.35 -33.14 17.29
C ALA A 331 5.21 -33.56 18.51
N THR A 332 6.52 -33.66 18.32
CA THR A 332 7.55 -33.70 19.38
C THR A 332 8.82 -33.01 18.89
N ASP A 333 8.90 -31.69 19.08
CA ASP A 333 9.84 -31.11 20.05
C ASP A 333 9.78 -29.57 20.06
N LEU A 334 9.73 -29.00 21.27
CA LEU A 334 10.07 -27.60 21.50
C LEU A 334 11.50 -27.55 22.01
N HIS A 335 12.44 -27.03 21.21
CA HIS A 335 13.23 -25.87 21.65
C HIS A 335 14.10 -25.25 20.53
N SER A 336 13.93 -23.94 20.37
CA SER A 336 14.99 -22.93 20.16
C SER A 336 16.01 -23.00 18.99
N THR A 337 16.23 -21.81 18.43
CA THR A 337 17.50 -21.31 17.84
C THR A 337 18.00 -21.87 16.49
N ARG A 338 17.67 -21.11 15.45
CA ARG A 338 18.61 -20.23 14.70
C ARG A 338 19.59 -20.86 13.69
N SER A 339 19.28 -20.59 12.42
CA SER A 339 20.18 -20.29 11.29
C SER A 339 21.41 -21.18 11.02
N VAL A 340 21.45 -21.74 9.81
CA VAL A 340 22.66 -21.75 8.98
C VAL A 340 22.35 -21.13 7.62
N MET A 341 22.99 -20.00 7.32
CA MET A 341 23.38 -19.58 5.98
C MET A 341 24.66 -18.76 6.12
N GLU A 342 25.71 -19.47 6.52
CA GLU A 342 27.09 -19.15 6.14
C GLU A 342 27.22 -19.43 4.61
N GLU A 343 28.18 -18.93 3.86
CA GLU A 343 29.55 -18.59 4.23
C GLU A 343 30.15 -17.53 3.28
N ALA A 344 30.97 -16.62 3.83
CA ALA A 344 32.03 -15.92 3.10
C ALA A 344 33.02 -15.20 4.06
N SER A 345 34.08 -15.91 4.47
CA SER A 345 35.48 -15.45 4.69
C SER A 345 35.76 -13.92 4.87
N LYS A 346 36.62 -13.45 5.80
CA LYS A 346 37.70 -14.10 6.59
C LYS A 346 38.35 -13.09 7.58
N VAL A 347 38.99 -13.58 8.65
CA VAL A 347 40.21 -13.03 9.34
C VAL A 347 40.10 -11.66 10.04
N ASP A 348 40.67 -11.32 11.22
CA ASP A 348 41.19 -11.94 12.48
C ASP A 348 41.65 -10.72 13.37
N ASP A 349 41.85 -10.70 14.70
CA ASP A 349 41.38 -11.44 15.90
C ASP A 349 41.77 -10.57 17.16
N GLU A 350 41.71 -11.12 18.39
CA GLU A 350 42.30 -10.68 19.68
C GLU A 350 41.63 -9.59 20.56
N ALA A 351 40.99 -10.08 21.64
CA ALA A 351 41.42 -9.96 23.05
C ALA A 351 40.96 -8.82 24.02
N THR A 352 40.80 -9.25 25.30
CA THR A 352 40.81 -8.49 26.60
C THR A 352 39.61 -7.54 26.93
N ARG A 353 38.89 -7.68 28.08
CA ARG A 353 39.20 -7.41 29.53
C ARG A 353 39.26 -5.90 29.88
N ASP A 354 38.79 -5.39 31.04
CA ASP A 354 38.05 -5.94 32.21
C ASP A 354 37.35 -4.82 33.04
N LYS A 355 36.37 -5.20 33.89
CA LYS A 355 35.98 -4.60 35.22
C LYS A 355 35.71 -3.10 35.54
N HIS A 356 34.70 -2.93 36.43
CA HIS A 356 34.60 -1.97 37.58
C HIS A 356 34.38 -0.45 37.32
N SER A 357 33.77 0.36 38.21
CA SER A 357 33.02 0.09 39.48
C SER A 357 32.18 1.30 39.98
N GLY A 358 31.00 1.03 40.58
CA GLY A 358 30.44 1.73 41.76
C GLY A 358 29.95 3.19 41.65
N LYS A 359 29.41 3.83 42.71
CA LYS A 359 28.52 3.39 43.83
C LYS A 359 28.13 4.63 44.69
N PHE A 360 26.84 4.84 45.02
CA PHE A 360 26.34 5.92 45.92
C PHE A 360 26.62 7.38 45.42
N SER A 361 25.96 8.48 45.81
CA SER A 361 24.82 8.80 46.71
C SER A 361 24.29 10.24 46.39
N GLU A 362 23.16 10.79 46.86
CA GLU A 362 22.06 10.29 47.73
C GLU A 362 20.71 11.06 47.54
N SER A 363 19.75 10.72 48.40
CA SER A 363 18.50 11.34 48.88
C SER A 363 18.40 12.88 49.01
N LEU A 364 17.18 13.45 48.85
CA LEU A 364 16.42 14.25 49.84
C LEU A 364 15.12 14.88 49.24
N LEU A 365 14.05 15.00 50.05
CA LEU A 365 12.68 15.54 49.76
C LEU A 365 12.05 16.07 51.08
N PRO A 366 10.88 16.77 51.11
CA PRO A 366 10.15 17.61 50.13
C PRO A 366 10.05 19.08 50.69
N PRO A 367 8.91 19.74 51.05
CA PRO A 367 7.58 19.96 50.44
C PRO A 367 7.09 21.46 50.37
N ASN A 368 5.91 21.69 49.77
CA ASN A 368 5.00 22.88 49.90
C ASN A 368 5.47 24.24 49.33
N ALA A 369 4.62 25.23 49.00
CA ALA A 369 3.18 25.41 49.24
C ALA A 369 2.38 26.09 48.08
N VAL A 370 1.05 26.06 48.23
CA VAL A 370 -0.05 26.44 47.32
C VAL A 370 -0.14 27.93 46.91
N ALA A 371 -0.35 28.19 45.61
CA ALA A 371 -1.27 29.18 45.00
C ALA A 371 -1.23 29.05 43.45
N GLY A 372 -2.27 29.31 42.65
CA GLY A 372 -3.62 29.78 42.99
C GLY A 372 -4.28 30.61 41.88
N MET A 373 -4.20 30.20 40.59
CA MET A 373 -4.83 30.95 39.48
C MET A 373 -5.17 30.09 38.24
N GLU A 374 -6.46 29.95 37.99
CA GLU A 374 -7.08 29.77 36.67
C GLU A 374 -8.05 30.96 36.44
N PRO A 375 -8.54 31.24 35.20
CA PRO A 375 -8.26 30.59 33.92
C PRO A 375 -7.88 31.59 32.80
N ALA A 376 -6.66 31.52 32.25
CA ALA A 376 -6.33 32.23 31.00
C ALA A 376 -5.09 31.67 30.28
N VAL A 377 -5.27 30.66 29.43
CA VAL A 377 -4.25 30.30 28.41
C VAL A 377 -4.86 30.34 27.02
N LYS A 378 -4.91 31.55 26.44
CA LYS A 378 -4.92 31.72 24.98
C LYS A 378 -3.57 31.21 24.46
N GLN A 379 -3.43 29.90 24.23
CA GLN A 379 -2.20 29.37 23.67
C GLN A 379 -2.17 29.61 22.17
N ASP A 380 -1.15 30.35 21.71
CA ASP A 380 -0.93 30.61 20.29
C ASP A 380 -1.00 29.33 19.46
N VAL A 381 -1.63 29.44 18.29
CA VAL A 381 -1.64 28.38 17.28
C VAL A 381 -0.25 28.33 16.62
N LYS A 382 0.73 27.80 17.37
CA LYS A 382 2.04 27.41 16.88
C LYS A 382 1.83 26.51 15.67
N ARG A 383 2.19 26.99 14.49
CA ARG A 383 2.00 26.29 13.20
C ARG A 383 2.98 25.13 13.07
N TYR A 384 2.69 24.06 13.79
CA TYR A 384 3.35 22.78 13.68
C TYR A 384 3.02 22.15 12.31
N THR A 385 4.04 21.65 11.61
CA THR A 385 3.91 21.01 10.30
C THR A 385 4.43 19.59 10.37
N ASN A 386 3.67 18.64 9.82
CA ASN A 386 4.04 17.23 9.81
C ASN A 386 4.88 16.89 8.58
N LYS A 387 6.09 16.35 8.80
CA LYS A 387 6.90 15.73 7.76
C LYS A 387 6.54 14.25 7.69
N VAL A 388 6.22 13.71 6.50
CA VAL A 388 6.14 12.26 6.31
C VAL A 388 7.56 11.69 6.45
N LEU A 389 7.75 10.82 7.43
CA LEU A 389 9.03 10.12 7.68
C LEU A 389 9.05 8.77 6.96
N TYR A 390 7.92 8.05 6.97
CA TYR A 390 7.74 6.79 6.27
C TYR A 390 6.26 6.53 5.99
N LYS A 391 5.98 5.63 5.05
CA LYS A 391 4.64 5.09 4.78
C LYS A 391 4.78 3.62 4.38
N ASP A 392 4.08 2.74 5.10
CA ASP A 392 3.87 1.35 4.73
C ASP A 392 2.41 1.11 4.28
N ASP A 393 2.02 -0.15 4.07
CA ASP A 393 0.68 -0.55 3.62
C ASP A 393 -0.42 -0.34 4.72
N ALA A 394 -0.06 -0.03 5.97
CA ALA A 394 -0.97 0.12 7.10
C ALA A 394 -0.84 1.46 7.85
N PHE A 395 0.33 2.11 7.84
CA PHE A 395 0.60 3.33 8.60
C PHE A 395 1.39 4.38 7.81
N THR A 396 0.99 5.64 7.97
CA THR A 396 1.83 6.80 7.63
C THR A 396 2.43 7.35 8.93
N TYR A 397 3.76 7.45 8.97
CA TYR A 397 4.51 7.93 10.13
C TYR A 397 4.89 9.38 9.92
N LEU A 398 4.32 10.26 10.75
CA LEU A 398 4.53 11.70 10.70
C LEU A 398 5.49 12.15 11.80
N LEU A 399 6.54 12.90 11.45
CA LEU A 399 7.42 13.60 12.38
C LEU A 399 6.94 15.07 12.49
N PRO A 400 6.45 15.53 13.66
CA PRO A 400 6.02 16.90 13.85
C PRO A 400 7.21 17.86 13.99
N GLN A 401 7.22 18.94 13.20
CA GLN A 401 8.28 19.97 13.22
C GLN A 401 7.69 21.38 13.32
N PHE A 402 8.33 22.28 14.05
CA PHE A 402 7.94 23.69 14.11
C PHE A 402 8.51 24.43 12.90
N LYS A 403 7.64 25.11 12.13
CA LYS A 403 8.05 25.87 10.94
C LYS A 403 8.16 27.37 11.25
N GLY A 404 9.37 27.79 11.66
CA GLY A 404 9.72 29.21 11.72
C GLY A 404 9.99 29.79 10.32
N ASN A 405 10.11 31.12 10.24
CA ASN A 405 10.18 31.84 8.94
C ASN A 405 11.34 31.42 8.01
N GLN A 406 12.43 30.85 8.53
CA GLN A 406 13.58 30.40 7.71
C GLN A 406 14.21 29.06 8.13
N LYS A 407 13.77 28.42 9.23
CA LYS A 407 14.29 27.12 9.70
C LYS A 407 13.17 26.28 10.33
N SER A 408 13.19 24.97 10.05
CA SER A 408 12.42 23.97 10.80
C SER A 408 13.26 23.38 11.92
N HIS A 409 12.63 23.02 13.03
CA HIS A 409 13.24 22.23 14.11
C HIS A 409 12.24 21.21 14.67
N ASP A 410 12.76 20.14 15.25
CA ASP A 410 11.95 19.09 15.88
C ASP A 410 11.22 19.64 17.10
N ILE A 411 10.01 19.15 17.35
CA ILE A 411 9.19 19.57 18.50
C ILE A 411 9.39 18.57 19.63
N PHE A 412 9.75 19.08 20.80
CA PHE A 412 9.73 18.34 22.05
C PHE A 412 8.46 18.72 22.82
N LEU A 413 7.66 17.71 23.18
CA LEU A 413 6.43 17.84 23.96
C LEU A 413 6.48 16.83 25.11
N ASN A 414 5.77 17.11 26.20
CA ASN A 414 5.54 16.08 27.22
C ASN A 414 4.61 14.98 26.66
N ARG A 415 4.55 13.81 27.33
CA ARG A 415 3.76 12.65 26.88
C ARG A 415 2.30 13.01 26.56
N GLU A 416 1.66 13.79 27.40
CA GLU A 416 0.23 14.12 27.30
C GLU A 416 -0.03 15.03 26.10
N GLN A 417 0.79 16.07 25.93
CA GLN A 417 0.75 16.98 24.79
C GLN A 417 1.08 16.26 23.47
N ALA A 418 2.06 15.35 23.48
CA ALA A 418 2.41 14.50 22.33
C ALA A 418 1.27 13.55 21.94
N THR A 419 0.60 12.94 22.93
CA THR A 419 -0.55 12.07 22.72
C THR A 419 -1.73 12.85 22.13
N GLN A 420 -2.12 13.97 22.76
CA GLN A 420 -3.17 14.85 22.26
C GLN A 420 -2.87 15.42 20.86
N TYR A 421 -1.60 15.69 20.53
CA TYR A 421 -1.22 16.14 19.20
C TYR A 421 -1.46 15.05 18.14
N CYS A 422 -1.08 13.80 18.42
CA CYS A 422 -1.35 12.70 17.49
C CYS A 422 -2.85 12.37 17.40
N GLU A 423 -3.61 12.42 18.50
CA GLU A 423 -5.05 12.18 18.49
C GLU A 423 -5.81 13.20 17.63
N ARG A 424 -5.40 14.48 17.64
CA ARG A 424 -5.91 15.53 16.73
C ARG A 424 -5.64 15.25 15.24
N LEU A 425 -4.71 14.35 14.92
CA LEU A 425 -4.40 13.88 13.56
C LEU A 425 -5.02 12.51 13.28
N SER A 426 -6.01 12.07 14.08
CA SER A 426 -6.61 10.72 14.02
C SER A 426 -5.58 9.60 14.08
N SER A 427 -4.55 9.80 14.90
CA SER A 427 -3.36 8.96 14.96
C SER A 427 -2.91 8.72 16.40
N ARG A 428 -1.89 7.87 16.58
CA ARG A 428 -1.38 7.48 17.89
C ARG A 428 0.15 7.50 17.92
N LEU A 429 0.73 7.56 19.12
CA LEU A 429 2.16 7.27 19.29
C LEU A 429 2.47 5.82 18.85
N PRO A 430 3.70 5.51 18.40
CA PRO A 430 4.07 4.17 17.94
C PRO A 430 4.42 3.27 19.13
N SER A 431 4.44 1.96 18.93
CA SER A 431 5.04 1.02 19.89
C SER A 431 6.56 0.92 19.70
N THR A 432 7.25 0.39 20.70
CA THR A 432 8.67 0.01 20.64
C THR A 432 9.01 -0.77 19.37
N THR A 433 8.15 -1.72 19.00
CA THR A 433 8.27 -2.55 17.78
C THR A 433 8.09 -1.77 16.48
N ALA A 434 7.29 -0.68 16.50
CA ALA A 434 7.11 0.18 15.34
C ALA A 434 8.34 1.09 15.13
N TYR A 435 8.99 1.55 16.20
CA TYR A 435 10.28 2.25 16.07
C TYR A 435 11.40 1.31 15.58
N GLN A 436 11.51 0.08 16.10
CA GLN A 436 12.43 -0.96 15.60
C GLN A 436 12.16 -1.39 14.14
N TYR A 437 10.95 -1.14 13.63
CA TYR A 437 10.60 -1.30 12.23
C TYR A 437 11.04 -0.07 11.42
N LEU A 438 10.75 1.14 11.90
CA LEU A 438 11.20 2.39 11.27
C LEU A 438 12.72 2.45 11.08
N GLU A 439 13.52 2.02 12.05
CA GLU A 439 14.99 1.98 11.93
C GLU A 439 15.50 1.14 10.74
N LYS A 440 14.71 0.17 10.26
CA LYS A 440 15.12 -0.74 9.17
C LYS A 440 14.67 -0.28 7.78
N TYR A 441 13.66 0.59 7.72
CA TYR A 441 12.98 0.95 6.47
C TYR A 441 12.85 2.47 6.26
N ALA A 442 13.24 3.28 7.23
CA ALA A 442 13.16 4.73 7.19
C ALA A 442 14.40 5.39 7.80
N ASN A 443 14.72 6.60 7.35
CA ASN A 443 15.79 7.42 7.93
C ASN A 443 15.30 8.09 9.23
N LEU A 444 15.07 7.27 10.27
CA LEU A 444 14.78 7.73 11.62
C LEU A 444 16.00 8.49 12.17
N SER A 445 15.82 9.72 12.64
CA SER A 445 16.93 10.50 13.21
C SER A 445 17.37 9.96 14.57
N SER A 446 18.65 10.09 14.92
CA SER A 446 19.12 9.85 16.29
C SER A 446 18.31 10.62 17.33
N GLY A 447 17.99 9.94 18.43
CA GLY A 447 17.35 10.52 19.61
C GLY A 447 16.46 9.57 20.39
N ASP A 448 15.84 10.14 21.41
CA ASP A 448 14.91 9.47 22.32
C ASP A 448 13.45 9.86 21.97
N TYR A 449 12.55 8.87 21.88
CA TYR A 449 11.20 9.00 21.32
C TYR A 449 10.09 8.48 22.24
N TRP A 450 8.97 9.19 22.35
CA TRP A 450 7.80 8.72 23.12
C TRP A 450 7.11 7.49 22.49
N THR A 451 6.85 6.45 23.28
CA THR A 451 6.02 5.30 22.89
C THR A 451 4.57 5.45 23.35
N ASN A 452 3.67 4.65 22.75
CA ASN A 452 2.28 4.53 23.18
C ASN A 452 2.06 4.04 24.62
N LYS A 453 3.06 3.38 25.24
CA LYS A 453 3.01 3.00 26.66
C LYS A 453 3.39 4.16 27.60
N GLY A 454 4.05 5.19 27.07
CA GLY A 454 4.66 6.28 27.86
C GLY A 454 6.08 6.02 28.32
N SER A 455 6.67 4.90 27.91
CA SER A 455 8.12 4.67 27.95
C SER A 455 8.81 5.43 26.81
N VAL A 456 10.14 5.42 26.81
CA VAL A 456 10.96 6.10 25.81
C VAL A 456 11.71 5.07 24.98
N TYR A 457 11.67 5.18 23.65
CA TYR A 457 12.51 4.40 22.75
C TYR A 457 13.74 5.20 22.34
N SER A 458 14.93 4.68 22.64
CA SER A 458 16.21 5.31 22.33
C SER A 458 16.80 4.68 21.08
N SER A 459 16.81 5.39 19.94
CA SER A 459 17.33 4.83 18.67
C SER A 459 18.84 4.59 18.75
N ASP A 460 19.56 5.45 19.47
CA ASP A 460 21.03 5.34 19.64
C ASP A 460 21.44 4.17 20.54
N LYS A 461 20.45 3.47 21.15
CA LYS A 461 20.64 2.31 22.02
C LYS A 461 19.72 1.14 21.62
N HIS A 462 18.98 1.29 20.52
CA HIS A 462 17.96 0.38 19.97
C HIS A 462 16.94 -0.22 20.98
N LYS A 463 16.68 0.47 22.10
CA LYS A 463 15.96 -0.10 23.25
C LYS A 463 15.01 0.85 23.97
N GLU A 464 14.07 0.27 24.69
CA GLU A 464 13.14 0.95 25.61
C GLU A 464 13.88 1.38 26.88
N LEU A 465 13.57 2.58 27.39
CA LEU A 465 14.13 3.19 28.61
C LEU A 465 12.98 3.69 29.50
N ASP A 466 13.09 3.43 30.81
CA ASP A 466 12.12 3.85 31.82
C ASP A 466 12.32 5.31 32.30
N LYS A 467 13.06 6.13 31.54
CA LYS A 467 13.36 7.53 31.87
C LYS A 467 12.73 8.48 30.85
N ALA A 468 11.83 9.33 31.33
CA ALA A 468 11.37 10.50 30.60
C ALA A 468 12.48 11.57 30.52
N PHE A 469 12.54 12.30 29.40
CA PHE A 469 13.36 13.49 29.23
C PHE A 469 12.53 14.57 28.53
N ASP A 470 12.73 15.84 28.88
CA ASP A 470 12.00 16.97 28.27
C ASP A 470 12.38 17.22 26.81
N THR A 471 13.44 16.54 26.32
CA THR A 471 13.92 16.52 24.93
C THR A 471 13.44 15.29 24.14
N ASN A 472 12.43 14.58 24.61
CA ASN A 472 11.86 13.44 23.89
C ASN A 472 11.13 13.90 22.61
N LYS A 473 11.55 13.35 21.47
CA LYS A 473 10.83 13.45 20.20
C LYS A 473 9.58 12.60 20.23
N PHE A 474 8.72 12.74 19.21
CA PHE A 474 7.60 11.83 19.01
C PHE A 474 7.25 11.72 17.52
N ILE A 475 6.66 10.59 17.15
CA ILE A 475 6.13 10.33 15.82
C ILE A 475 4.64 10.02 15.95
N CYS A 476 3.83 10.54 15.04
CA CYS A 476 2.42 10.22 14.97
C CYS A 476 2.20 9.15 13.89
N MET A 477 1.81 7.96 14.33
CA MET A 477 1.49 6.80 13.50
C MET A 477 0.02 6.86 13.11
N VAL A 478 -0.25 7.46 11.95
CA VAL A 478 -1.59 7.58 11.36
C VAL A 478 -1.94 6.23 10.74
N SER A 479 -3.10 5.67 11.10
CA SER A 479 -3.61 4.50 10.36
C SER A 479 -3.96 4.93 8.95
N MET A 480 -3.41 4.24 7.96
CA MET A 480 -4.02 4.24 6.64
C MET A 480 -5.31 3.44 6.77
N SER A 481 -6.45 4.06 6.44
CA SER A 481 -7.71 3.37 6.21
C SER A 481 -7.57 2.43 5.02
#